data_AF-A0A661RI50-F1
#
_entry.id   AF-A0A661RI50-F1
#
_cell.length_a   1.000
_cell.length_b   1.000
_cell.length_c   1.000
_cell.angle_alpha   90.00
_cell.angle_beta   90.00
_cell.angle_gamma   90.00
#
_symmetry.space_group_name_H-M   'P 1'
#
loop_
_entity.id
_entity.type
_entity.pdbx_description
1 polymer ?
#
loop_
_entity_poly.entity_id
_entity_poly.type
_entity_poly.pdbx_seq_one_letter_code
_entity_poly.pdbx_strand_id
1 'polypeptide(L)'
;MKTFFNLVQEVQKQGLCYRCGGCVTFCTAINYGALEIDKEGKPVYGDMEKCIECGLCYSICPEINEFTEETKHQAAWSEPMGRVIETTVVRSSDPLVRDCATDGGAVTGLLLHLFDRNRIDGAIVTR
;
A
#
# COMPACT_ATOMS: atom_id res chain seq x y z
N MET A 1 4.72 -11.90 21.12
CA MET A 1 4.42 -11.45 19.74
C MET A 1 3.50 -10.25 19.85
N LYS A 2 3.71 -9.18 19.07
CA LYS A 2 2.79 -8.03 19.09
C LYS A 2 1.53 -8.38 18.31
N THR A 3 0.38 -7.88 18.76
CA THR A 3 -0.94 -8.20 18.20
C THR A 3 -1.60 -6.96 17.59
N PHE A 4 -2.84 -7.10 17.11
CA PHE A 4 -3.62 -5.97 16.66
C PHE A 4 -3.79 -4.90 17.75
N PHE A 5 -3.86 -5.29 19.03
CA PHE A 5 -3.90 -4.33 20.13
C PHE A 5 -2.68 -3.40 20.13
N ASN A 6 -1.48 -3.96 19.95
CA ASN A 6 -0.24 -3.17 19.86
C ASN A 6 -0.28 -2.25 18.64
N LEU A 7 -0.75 -2.76 17.49
CA LEU A 7 -0.87 -1.96 16.27
C LEU A 7 -1.78 -0.75 16.48
N VAL A 8 -2.88 -0.91 17.21
CA VAL A 8 -3.79 0.20 17.55
C VAL A 8 -3.07 1.24 18.41
N GLN A 9 -2.30 0.84 19.43
CA GLN A 9 -1.61 1.80 20.30
C GLN A 9 -0.46 2.54 19.59
N GLU A 10 0.33 1.81 18.81
CA GLU A 10 1.60 2.30 18.24
C GLU A 10 1.40 3.00 16.89
N VAL A 11 0.39 2.62 16.11
CA VAL A 11 0.16 3.17 14.76
C VAL A 11 -1.14 3.96 14.70
N GLN A 12 -2.29 3.35 15.04
CA GLN A 12 -3.57 4.02 14.83
C GLN A 12 -3.76 5.23 15.75
N LYS A 13 -3.50 5.08 17.06
CA LYS A 13 -3.65 6.17 18.04
C LYS A 13 -2.63 7.29 17.84
N GLN A 14 -1.48 6.98 17.23
CA GLN A 14 -0.47 7.97 16.87
C GLN A 14 -0.81 8.72 15.57
N GLY A 15 -1.89 8.33 14.87
CA GLY A 15 -2.29 8.97 13.62
C GLY A 15 -1.48 8.53 12.40
N LEU A 16 -0.69 7.45 12.51
CA LEU A 16 0.18 6.95 11.44
C LEU A 16 -0.52 5.98 10.48
N CYS A 17 -1.78 5.61 10.75
CA CYS A 17 -2.51 4.65 9.92
C CYS A 17 -3.02 5.28 8.61
N TYR A 18 -2.49 4.83 7.47
CA TYR A 18 -2.93 5.24 6.13
C TYR A 18 -4.22 4.60 5.63
N ARG A 19 -4.91 3.78 6.44
CA ARG A 19 -6.19 3.13 6.07
C ARG A 19 -6.08 2.26 4.81
N CYS A 20 -4.92 1.61 4.60
CA CYS A 20 -4.66 0.77 3.42
C CYS A 20 -5.42 -0.57 3.41
N GLY A 21 -6.05 -0.96 4.54
CA GLY A 21 -6.84 -2.19 4.65
C GLY A 21 -6.02 -3.49 4.74
N GLY A 22 -4.68 -3.45 4.65
CA GLY A 22 -3.84 -4.65 4.64
C GLY A 22 -4.11 -5.60 5.82
N CYS A 23 -4.17 -5.09 7.05
CA CYS A 23 -4.46 -5.91 8.23
C CYS A 23 -5.81 -6.66 8.15
N VAL A 24 -6.86 -6.04 7.61
CA VAL A 24 -8.19 -6.65 7.45
C VAL A 24 -8.17 -7.70 6.35
N THR A 25 -7.55 -7.38 5.20
CA THR A 25 -7.42 -8.30 4.07
C THR A 25 -6.71 -9.59 4.48
N PHE A 26 -5.56 -9.49 5.16
CA PHE A 26 -4.81 -10.67 5.59
C PHE A 26 -5.50 -11.44 6.71
N CYS A 27 -6.17 -10.76 7.64
CA CYS A 27 -6.96 -11.43 8.69
C CYS A 27 -8.09 -12.29 8.07
N THR A 28 -8.71 -11.80 7.01
CA THR A 28 -9.76 -12.51 6.26
C THR A 28 -9.17 -13.65 5.42
N ALA A 29 -8.06 -13.41 4.72
CA ALA A 29 -7.43 -14.41 3.86
C ALA A 29 -6.94 -15.66 4.60
N ILE A 30 -6.60 -15.52 5.89
CA ILE A 30 -6.15 -16.64 6.75
C ILE A 30 -7.33 -17.25 7.52
N ASN A 31 -8.57 -16.95 7.09
CA ASN A 31 -9.80 -17.57 7.56
C ASN A 31 -10.17 -17.29 9.04
N TYR A 32 -9.58 -16.25 9.65
CA TYR A 32 -10.00 -15.79 10.98
C TYR A 32 -11.06 -14.70 10.89
N GLY A 33 -10.90 -13.72 10.00
CA GLY A 33 -11.93 -12.70 9.76
C GLY A 33 -12.35 -11.91 11.01
N ALA A 34 -11.41 -11.70 11.94
CA ALA A 34 -11.64 -11.00 13.20
C ALA A 34 -11.67 -9.46 13.06
N LEU A 35 -11.11 -8.94 11.96
CA LEU A 35 -10.98 -7.51 11.70
C LEU A 35 -11.91 -7.09 10.56
N GLU A 36 -12.42 -5.87 10.66
CA GLU A 36 -13.21 -5.20 9.62
C GLU A 36 -12.78 -3.72 9.47
N ILE A 37 -13.31 -3.04 8.46
CA ILE A 37 -13.08 -1.61 8.24
C ILE A 37 -14.30 -0.83 8.72
N ASP A 38 -14.08 0.13 9.62
CA ASP A 38 -15.15 1.01 10.11
C ASP A 38 -15.58 2.07 9.06
N LYS A 39 -16.55 2.92 9.42
CA LYS A 39 -17.08 3.95 8.53
C LYS A 39 -16.06 5.02 8.17
N GLU A 40 -15.08 5.20 9.04
CA GLU A 40 -13.97 6.11 8.85
C GLU A 40 -12.84 5.44 8.03
N GLY A 41 -12.93 4.18 7.68
CA GLY A 41 -11.87 3.48 6.93
C GLY A 41 -10.74 2.96 7.81
N LYS A 42 -10.87 3.01 9.13
CA LYS A 42 -9.87 2.43 10.05
C LYS A 42 -10.18 0.95 10.29
N PRO A 43 -9.14 0.12 10.49
CA PRO A 43 -9.35 -1.25 10.87
C PRO A 43 -9.76 -1.33 12.34
N VAL A 44 -10.78 -2.14 12.63
CA VAL A 44 -11.33 -2.40 13.97
C VAL A 44 -11.59 -3.91 14.14
N TYR A 45 -11.85 -4.36 15.37
CA TYR A 45 -12.36 -5.71 15.58
C TYR A 45 -13.83 -5.78 15.15
N GLY A 46 -14.14 -6.63 14.17
CA GLY A 46 -15.51 -7.00 13.83
C GLY A 46 -16.01 -8.16 14.69
N ASP A 47 -15.12 -9.10 15.02
CA ASP A 47 -15.39 -10.21 15.93
C ASP A 47 -14.11 -10.60 16.68
N MET A 48 -14.02 -10.19 17.95
CA MET A 48 -12.83 -10.42 18.76
C MET A 48 -12.63 -11.92 19.08
N GLU A 49 -13.69 -12.72 19.13
CA GLU A 49 -13.59 -14.15 19.46
C GLU A 49 -12.88 -14.94 18.37
N LYS A 50 -12.92 -14.46 17.13
CA LYS A 50 -12.17 -15.04 16.02
C LYS A 50 -10.69 -14.66 16.00
N CYS A 51 -10.26 -13.70 16.82
CA CYS A 51 -8.87 -13.28 16.87
C CYS A 51 -8.03 -14.30 17.65
N ILE A 52 -7.15 -15.02 16.96
CA ILE A 52 -6.20 -15.94 17.58
C ILE A 52 -4.86 -15.29 17.97
N GLU A 53 -4.81 -13.96 17.98
CA GLU A 53 -3.60 -13.19 18.34
C GLU A 53 -2.33 -13.52 17.52
N CYS A 54 -2.50 -13.92 16.25
CA CYS A 54 -1.40 -14.35 15.37
C CYS A 54 -0.37 -13.27 15.02
N GLY A 55 -0.61 -12.01 15.36
CA GLY A 55 0.32 -10.89 15.13
C GLY A 55 0.54 -10.45 13.68
N LEU A 56 0.03 -11.17 12.67
CA LEU A 56 0.28 -10.83 11.27
C LEU A 56 -0.16 -9.42 10.88
N CYS A 57 -1.31 -8.97 11.39
CA CYS A 57 -1.77 -7.59 11.19
C CYS A 57 -0.75 -6.53 11.63
N TYR A 58 0.03 -6.82 12.67
CA TYR A 58 1.09 -5.95 13.17
C TYR A 58 2.31 -6.01 12.24
N SER A 59 2.82 -7.22 11.98
CA SER A 59 4.08 -7.41 11.23
C SER A 59 4.00 -6.99 9.76
N ILE A 60 2.83 -7.04 9.13
CA ILE A 60 2.67 -6.58 7.73
C ILE A 60 2.42 -5.07 7.60
N CYS A 61 2.21 -4.36 8.71
CA CYS A 61 1.88 -2.94 8.63
C CYS A 61 3.11 -2.15 8.12
N PRO A 62 2.96 -1.31 7.08
CA PRO A 62 4.11 -0.56 6.53
C PRO A 62 4.78 0.41 7.51
N GLU A 63 4.09 0.82 8.57
CA GLU A 63 4.63 1.65 9.64
C GLU A 63 5.50 0.88 10.63
N ILE A 64 5.50 -0.45 10.55
CA ILE A 64 6.31 -1.32 11.40
C ILE A 64 7.57 -1.73 10.64
N ASN A 65 8.71 -1.29 11.17
CA ASN A 65 10.02 -1.52 10.56
C ASN A 65 10.61 -2.93 10.86
N GLU A 66 9.78 -3.91 11.18
CA GLU A 66 10.23 -5.26 11.58
C GLU A 66 10.98 -5.97 10.45
N PHE A 67 10.57 -5.75 9.20
CA PHE A 67 11.16 -6.41 8.02
C PHE A 67 11.96 -5.46 7.11
N THR A 68 12.35 -4.29 7.60
CA THR A 68 12.97 -3.25 6.76
C THR A 68 14.31 -3.73 6.18
N GLU A 69 15.15 -4.39 6.97
CA GLU A 69 16.47 -4.83 6.52
C GLU A 69 16.37 -6.03 5.57
N GLU A 70 15.47 -6.96 5.85
CA GLU A 70 15.16 -8.08 4.96
C GLU A 70 14.62 -7.59 3.61
N THR A 71 13.71 -6.61 3.63
CA THR A 71 13.15 -6.00 2.43
C THR A 71 14.24 -5.30 1.61
N LYS A 72 15.14 -4.55 2.27
CA LYS A 72 16.29 -3.92 1.60
C LYS A 72 17.21 -4.97 0.97
N HIS A 73 17.53 -6.03 1.69
CA HIS A 73 18.38 -7.10 1.18
C HIS A 73 17.74 -7.80 -0.04
N GLN A 74 16.46 -8.16 0.04
CA GLN A 74 15.73 -8.78 -1.07
C GLN A 74 15.62 -7.85 -2.30
N ALA A 75 15.43 -6.55 -2.08
CA ALA A 75 15.40 -5.56 -3.14
C ALA A 75 16.80 -5.24 -3.71
N ALA A 76 17.87 -5.81 -3.13
CA ALA A 76 19.26 -5.41 -3.39
C ALA A 76 19.44 -3.88 -3.30
N TRP A 77 18.79 -3.30 -2.29
CA TRP A 77 18.76 -1.87 -2.05
C TRP A 77 20.09 -1.40 -1.45
N SER A 78 20.58 -0.27 -1.94
CA SER A 78 21.73 0.45 -1.39
C SER A 78 21.46 1.95 -1.34
N GLU A 79 22.05 2.65 -0.38
CA GLU A 79 21.97 4.11 -0.34
C GLU A 79 22.51 4.75 -1.64
N PRO A 80 22.01 5.94 -2.04
CA PRO A 80 20.93 6.72 -1.39
C PRO A 80 19.52 6.40 -1.94
N MET A 81 19.42 5.77 -3.11
CA MET A 81 18.17 5.66 -3.87
C MET A 81 17.70 4.22 -4.08
N GLY A 82 18.45 3.23 -3.60
CA GLY A 82 18.17 1.82 -3.83
C GLY A 82 18.75 1.30 -5.14
N ARG A 83 18.12 0.24 -5.65
CA ARG A 83 18.53 -0.42 -6.89
C ARG A 83 17.91 0.27 -8.10
N VAL A 84 18.62 1.24 -8.65
CA VAL A 84 18.19 1.96 -9.87
C VAL A 84 18.84 1.32 -11.10
N ILE A 85 18.02 0.91 -12.07
CA ILE A 85 18.51 0.37 -13.36
C ILE A 85 18.82 1.52 -14.32
N GLU A 86 17.90 2.48 -14.44
CA GLU A 86 18.01 3.63 -15.34
C GLU A 86 17.17 4.79 -14.81
N THR A 87 17.55 6.01 -15.18
CA THR A 87 16.79 7.24 -14.93
C THR A 87 16.59 8.02 -16.22
N THR A 88 15.36 8.45 -16.47
CA THR A 88 15.00 9.19 -17.68
C THR A 88 13.98 10.28 -17.35
N VAL A 89 14.00 11.37 -18.13
CA VAL A 89 12.97 12.42 -18.06
C VAL A 89 12.02 12.23 -19.24
N VAL A 90 10.73 12.21 -18.95
CA VAL A 90 9.67 11.95 -19.95
C VAL A 90 8.53 12.94 -19.80
N ARG A 91 7.83 13.18 -20.91
CA ARG A 91 6.63 14.02 -20.97
C ARG A 91 5.63 13.38 -21.93
N SER A 92 4.33 13.48 -21.63
CA SER A 92 3.28 12.99 -22.51
C SER A 92 3.33 13.68 -23.87
N SER A 93 3.25 12.90 -24.94
CA SER A 93 3.15 13.40 -26.32
C SER A 93 1.76 13.97 -26.62
N ASP A 94 0.73 13.59 -25.87
CA ASP A 94 -0.64 14.07 -26.03
C ASP A 94 -0.83 15.45 -25.38
N PRO A 95 -1.16 16.50 -26.17
CA PRO A 95 -1.47 17.84 -25.65
C PRO A 95 -2.59 17.86 -24.61
N LEU A 96 -3.66 17.08 -24.81
CA LEU A 96 -4.82 17.09 -23.92
C LEU A 96 -4.45 16.57 -22.53
N VAL A 97 -3.60 15.54 -22.48
CA VAL A 97 -3.05 15.03 -21.22
C VAL A 97 -2.20 16.09 -20.54
N ARG A 98 -1.34 16.78 -21.29
CA ARG A 98 -0.47 17.83 -20.71
C ARG A 98 -1.27 19.00 -20.14
N ASP A 99 -2.37 19.38 -20.78
CA ASP A 99 -3.20 20.50 -20.33
C ASP A 99 -3.93 20.21 -19.01
N CYS A 100 -4.12 18.92 -18.68
CA CYS A 100 -4.81 18.49 -17.46
C CYS A 100 -3.86 17.87 -16.41
N ALA A 101 -2.58 17.69 -16.73
CA ALA A 101 -1.62 17.03 -15.86
C ALA A 101 -1.02 18.00 -14.82
N THR A 102 -0.73 17.48 -13.63
CA THR A 102 0.02 18.21 -12.59
C THR A 102 1.45 18.58 -13.03
N ASP A 103 2.04 17.77 -13.91
CA ASP A 103 3.39 17.97 -14.46
C ASP A 103 3.45 17.51 -15.93
N GLY A 104 4.38 16.64 -16.32
CA GLY A 104 4.54 16.20 -17.71
C GLY A 104 3.47 15.22 -18.21
N GLY A 105 2.59 14.73 -17.34
CA GLY A 105 1.54 13.75 -17.70
C GLY A 105 2.06 12.33 -17.96
N ALA A 106 3.26 11.99 -17.49
CA ALA A 106 3.92 10.72 -17.76
C ALA A 106 3.10 9.51 -17.29
N VAL A 107 2.61 9.53 -16.04
CA VAL A 107 1.79 8.45 -15.46
C VAL A 107 0.51 8.26 -16.27
N THR A 108 -0.23 9.34 -16.54
CA THR A 108 -1.47 9.29 -17.33
C THR A 108 -1.22 8.77 -18.75
N GLY A 109 -0.16 9.25 -19.43
CA GLY A 109 0.19 8.77 -20.76
C GLY A 109 0.51 7.28 -20.80
N LEU A 110 1.23 6.75 -19.79
CA LEU A 110 1.49 5.32 -19.66
C LEU A 110 0.20 4.52 -19.42
N LEU A 111 -0.68 4.99 -18.54
CA LEU A 111 -1.96 4.32 -18.27
C LEU A 111 -2.84 4.25 -19.52
N LEU A 112 -3.00 5.38 -20.23
CA LEU A 112 -3.76 5.42 -21.48
C LEU A 112 -3.18 4.45 -22.52
N HIS A 113 -1.86 4.44 -22.69
CA HIS A 113 -1.19 3.49 -23.59
C HIS A 113 -1.48 2.02 -23.21
N LEU A 114 -1.49 1.69 -21.91
CA LEU A 114 -1.79 0.33 -21.45
C LEU A 114 -3.26 -0.04 -21.69
N PHE A 115 -4.19 0.89 -21.51
CA PHE A 115 -5.61 0.69 -21.85
C PHE A 115 -5.82 0.51 -23.36
N ASP A 116 -5.25 1.39 -24.19
CA ASP A 116 -5.37 1.31 -25.66
C ASP A 116 -4.84 -0.02 -26.22
N ARG A 117 -3.84 -0.60 -25.54
CA ARG A 117 -3.25 -1.89 -25.88
C ARG A 117 -3.92 -3.09 -25.19
N ASN A 118 -4.99 -2.87 -24.44
CA ASN A 118 -5.69 -3.89 -23.64
C ASN A 118 -4.73 -4.70 -22.76
N ARG A 119 -3.73 -4.03 -22.17
CA ARG A 119 -2.77 -4.65 -21.23
C ARG A 119 -3.24 -4.63 -19.78
N ILE A 120 -4.22 -3.78 -19.47
CA ILE A 120 -4.87 -3.67 -18.17
C ILE A 120 -6.37 -3.46 -18.38
N ASP A 121 -7.18 -3.99 -17.48
CA ASP A 121 -8.63 -3.76 -17.43
C ASP A 121 -9.00 -2.59 -16.52
N GLY A 122 -8.07 -2.16 -15.66
CA GLY A 122 -8.28 -1.09 -14.69
C GLY A 122 -6.98 -0.59 -14.08
N ALA A 123 -7.03 0.60 -13.49
CA ALA A 123 -5.92 1.20 -12.76
C ALA A 123 -6.45 1.82 -11.45
N ILE A 124 -5.72 1.61 -10.36
CA ILE A 124 -5.99 2.28 -9.08
C ILE A 124 -5.22 3.61 -9.10
N VAL A 125 -5.96 4.71 -9.02
CA VAL A 125 -5.40 6.07 -9.07
C VAL A 125 -5.94 6.91 -7.91
N THR A 126 -5.22 7.96 -7.55
CA THR A 126 -5.68 8.97 -6.60
C THR A 126 -6.51 10.03 -7.33
N ARG A 127 -7.49 10.61 -6.65
CA ARG A 127 -8.33 11.70 -7.18
C ARG A 127 -7.64 13.05 -7.03
#